data_AF-A0AAN7WKC1-F1
#
_entry.id   AF-A0AAN7WKC1-F1
#
_cell.length_a   1.000
_cell.length_b   1.000
_cell.length_c   1.000
_cell.angle_alpha   90.00
_cell.angle_beta   90.00
_cell.angle_gamma   90.00
#
_symmetry.space_group_name_H-M   'P 1'
#
loop_
_entity.id
_entity.type
_entity.pdbx_description
1 polymer ?
#
loop_
_entity_poly.entity_id
_entity_poly.type
_entity_poly.pdbx_seq_one_letter_code
_entity_poly.pdbx_strand_id
1 'polypeptide(L)'
;MPLNIVPPSNFKSQINSVENATHKSNSINTLPDTLREQNGGCLPISTQLNEQHPLQQHLENYQDNEHARTMEQYREIFGIAEPMKRTMELSIVERTDFNPINENHLHSDILRNKDCTIDWEDIYPDTMGKNIHNNIMLGDLTHGAIEKSLGL
;
A
#
# COMPACT_ATOMS: atom_id res chain seq x y z
N MET A 1 -22.92 2.27 -62.93
CA MET A 1 -22.39 2.01 -61.57
C MET A 1 -22.81 0.60 -61.18
N PRO A 2 -21.98 -0.43 -61.40
CA PRO A 2 -22.36 -1.79 -60.99
C PRO A 2 -22.35 -1.86 -59.45
N LEU A 3 -23.43 -2.37 -58.85
CA LEU A 3 -23.49 -2.65 -57.42
C LEU A 3 -22.49 -3.77 -57.09
N ASN A 4 -21.51 -3.48 -56.26
CA ASN A 4 -20.62 -4.49 -55.71
C ASN A 4 -21.35 -5.23 -54.59
N ILE A 5 -21.95 -6.39 -54.92
CA ILE A 5 -22.76 -7.24 -54.04
C ILE A 5 -21.88 -8.16 -53.18
N VAL A 6 -20.56 -8.11 -53.33
CA VAL A 6 -19.64 -8.98 -52.61
C VAL A 6 -19.32 -8.37 -51.24
N PRO A 7 -19.68 -9.05 -50.13
CA PRO A 7 -19.32 -8.59 -48.80
C PRO A 7 -17.80 -8.58 -48.59
N PRO A 8 -17.28 -7.67 -47.74
CA PRO A 8 -15.85 -7.56 -47.48
C PRO A 8 -15.29 -8.87 -46.90
N SER A 9 -13.99 -9.12 -47.08
CA SER A 9 -13.33 -10.38 -46.68
C SER A 9 -13.43 -10.70 -45.18
N ASN A 10 -13.76 -9.73 -44.33
CA ASN A 10 -13.99 -9.91 -42.90
C ASN A 10 -15.48 -9.78 -42.50
N PHE A 11 -16.39 -10.09 -43.42
CA PHE A 11 -17.82 -10.10 -43.12
C PHE A 11 -18.20 -11.35 -42.32
N LYS A 12 -18.59 -11.16 -41.06
CA LYS A 12 -19.09 -12.20 -40.17
C LYS A 12 -20.60 -12.34 -40.40
N SER A 13 -21.04 -13.40 -41.07
CA SER A 13 -22.46 -13.71 -41.29
C SER A 13 -23.15 -14.34 -40.08
N GLN A 14 -22.37 -14.67 -39.04
CA GLN A 14 -22.82 -15.28 -37.80
C GLN A 14 -22.10 -14.62 -36.63
N ILE A 15 -22.83 -14.35 -35.56
CA ILE A 15 -22.29 -13.79 -34.32
C ILE A 15 -22.13 -14.96 -33.37
N ASN A 16 -20.91 -15.23 -32.92
CA ASN A 16 -20.64 -16.22 -31.91
C ASN A 16 -20.03 -15.52 -30.69
N SER A 17 -20.76 -15.55 -29.57
CA SER A 17 -20.41 -14.94 -28.28
C SER A 17 -19.15 -15.53 -27.64
N VAL A 18 -18.62 -16.61 -28.21
CA VAL A 18 -17.55 -17.44 -27.62
C VAL A 18 -16.29 -17.47 -28.52
N GLU A 19 -16.21 -16.67 -29.59
CA GLU A 19 -15.06 -16.72 -30.52
C GLU A 19 -13.73 -16.34 -29.87
N ASN A 20 -13.74 -15.40 -28.93
CA ASN A 20 -12.55 -14.94 -28.21
C ASN A 20 -12.45 -15.51 -26.79
N ALA A 21 -13.37 -16.38 -26.40
CA ALA A 21 -13.45 -16.94 -25.06
C ALA A 21 -12.55 -18.17 -24.93
N THR A 22 -11.60 -18.13 -24.00
CA THR A 22 -10.69 -19.24 -23.68
C THR A 22 -11.36 -20.30 -22.81
N HIS A 23 -12.36 -19.91 -22.01
CA HIS A 23 -13.13 -20.82 -21.17
C HIS A 23 -14.62 -20.72 -21.46
N LYS A 24 -15.24 -21.88 -21.67
CA LYS A 24 -16.68 -22.03 -21.93
C LYS A 24 -17.36 -22.63 -20.73
N SER A 25 -18.63 -22.30 -20.53
CA SER A 25 -19.42 -22.91 -19.47
C SER A 25 -19.59 -24.43 -19.71
N ASN A 26 -19.43 -25.22 -18.66
CA ASN A 26 -19.63 -26.68 -18.71
C ASN A 26 -21.10 -27.07 -18.99
N SER A 27 -22.06 -26.19 -18.68
CA SER A 27 -23.48 -26.46 -18.87
C SER A 27 -24.00 -25.97 -20.22
N ILE A 28 -23.44 -24.88 -20.76
CA ILE A 28 -23.88 -24.25 -22.01
C ILE A 28 -22.67 -23.78 -22.81
N ASN A 29 -22.34 -24.49 -23.89
CA ASN A 29 -21.17 -24.20 -24.74
C ASN A 29 -21.22 -22.86 -25.49
N THR A 30 -22.39 -22.23 -25.58
CA THR A 30 -22.59 -20.92 -26.22
C THR A 30 -22.41 -19.74 -25.28
N LEU A 31 -22.18 -20.01 -23.99
CA LEU A 31 -21.93 -18.98 -22.98
C LEU A 31 -20.45 -19.02 -22.57
N PRO A 32 -19.73 -17.88 -22.63
CA PRO A 32 -18.39 -17.78 -22.07
C PRO A 32 -18.42 -17.93 -20.55
N ASP A 33 -17.40 -18.58 -19.98
CA ASP A 33 -17.25 -18.73 -18.54
C ASP A 33 -16.45 -17.56 -17.97
N THR A 34 -17.15 -16.46 -17.70
CA THR A 34 -16.55 -15.21 -17.20
C THR A 34 -15.86 -15.36 -15.84
N LEU A 35 -16.24 -16.36 -15.04
CA LEU A 35 -15.60 -16.64 -13.75
C LEU A 35 -14.21 -17.23 -13.95
N ARG A 36 -14.07 -18.19 -14.87
CA ARG A 36 -12.77 -18.80 -15.20
C ARG A 36 -11.90 -17.90 -16.06
N GLU A 37 -12.50 -17.10 -16.94
CA GLU A 37 -11.78 -16.08 -17.71
C GLU A 37 -11.36 -14.89 -16.83
N GLN A 38 -11.88 -14.81 -15.61
CA GLN A 38 -11.63 -13.74 -14.66
C GLN A 38 -11.94 -12.35 -15.25
N ASN A 39 -12.77 -12.31 -16.29
CA ASN A 39 -13.10 -11.13 -17.07
C ASN A 39 -14.57 -10.81 -16.82
N GLY A 40 -14.84 -9.80 -15.97
CA GLY A 40 -16.21 -9.37 -15.64
C GLY A 40 -16.65 -9.51 -14.18
N GLY A 41 -15.76 -9.27 -13.20
CA GLY A 41 -16.17 -8.93 -11.83
C GLY A 41 -15.72 -9.88 -10.71
N CYS A 42 -15.08 -11.00 -11.01
CA CYS A 42 -14.48 -11.88 -9.99
C CYS A 42 -13.12 -11.35 -9.49
N LEU A 43 -12.35 -10.70 -10.37
CA LEU A 43 -11.13 -9.99 -9.98
C LEU A 43 -11.44 -8.49 -9.88
N PRO A 44 -10.98 -7.81 -8.82
CA PRO A 44 -11.00 -6.36 -8.78
C PRO A 44 -10.27 -5.80 -10.00
N ILE A 45 -10.81 -4.74 -10.61
CA ILE A 45 -10.16 -4.04 -11.73
C ILE A 45 -8.74 -3.60 -11.36
N SER A 46 -8.49 -3.28 -10.08
CA SER A 46 -7.16 -2.98 -9.56
C SER A 46 -6.17 -4.15 -9.69
N THR A 47 -6.64 -5.39 -9.53
CA THR A 47 -5.83 -6.61 -9.68
C THR A 47 -5.48 -6.88 -11.14
N GLN A 48 -6.40 -6.58 -12.07
CA GLN A 48 -6.15 -6.68 -13.50
C GLN A 48 -5.17 -5.61 -14.01
N LEU A 49 -5.15 -4.43 -13.37
CA LEU A 49 -4.28 -3.31 -13.76
C LEU A 49 -2.88 -3.44 -13.14
N ASN A 50 -2.77 -3.85 -11.88
CA ASN A 50 -1.49 -3.90 -11.15
C ASN A 50 -0.77 -5.25 -11.23
N GLU A 51 -1.37 -6.32 -11.76
CA GLU A 51 -0.85 -7.71 -11.77
C GLU A 51 -0.40 -8.24 -10.38
N GLN A 52 -0.76 -7.55 -9.31
CA GLN A 52 -0.40 -7.88 -7.92
C GLN A 52 -1.60 -8.44 -7.17
N HIS A 53 -1.31 -9.26 -6.16
CA HIS A 53 -2.35 -9.84 -5.32
C HIS A 53 -3.09 -8.72 -4.54
N PRO A 54 -4.44 -8.71 -4.47
CA PRO A 54 -5.19 -7.63 -3.82
C PRO A 54 -4.83 -7.45 -2.33
N LEU A 55 -4.45 -8.53 -1.65
CA LEU A 55 -4.00 -8.47 -0.24
C LEU A 55 -2.65 -7.76 -0.09
N GLN A 56 -1.79 -7.78 -1.11
CA GLN A 56 -0.50 -7.10 -1.03
C GLN A 56 -0.71 -5.60 -0.89
N GLN A 57 -1.54 -5.02 -1.76
CA GLN A 57 -1.91 -3.61 -1.66
C GLN A 57 -2.59 -3.30 -0.33
N HIS A 58 -3.43 -4.21 0.18
CA HIS A 58 -4.07 -4.01 1.48
C HIS A 58 -3.06 -4.01 2.64
N LEU A 59 -2.11 -4.95 2.65
CA LEU A 59 -1.07 -5.04 3.68
C LEU A 59 -0.15 -3.84 3.64
N GLU A 60 0.27 -3.40 2.45
CA GLU A 60 1.12 -2.22 2.27
C GLU A 60 0.45 -0.95 2.80
N ASN A 61 -0.86 -0.78 2.58
CA ASN A 61 -1.59 0.43 2.98
C ASN A 61 -2.32 0.28 4.33
N TYR A 62 -2.18 -0.84 5.04
CA TYR A 62 -3.00 -1.11 6.24
C TYR A 62 -2.81 -0.02 7.31
N GLN A 63 -1.56 0.30 7.63
CA GLN A 63 -1.24 1.29 8.67
C GLN A 63 -1.73 2.69 8.31
N ASP A 64 -1.57 3.10 7.05
CA ASP A 64 -2.03 4.40 6.57
C ASP A 64 -3.55 4.52 6.59
N ASN A 65 -4.26 3.46 6.21
CA ASN A 65 -5.72 3.40 6.23
C ASN A 65 -6.27 3.43 7.66
N GLU A 66 -5.65 2.69 8.58
CA GLU A 66 -6.01 2.70 10.00
C GLU A 66 -5.84 4.11 10.58
N HIS A 67 -4.70 4.76 10.31
CA HIS A 67 -4.43 6.12 10.75
C HIS A 67 -5.42 7.13 10.15
N ALA A 68 -5.72 7.04 8.84
CA ALA A 68 -6.68 7.90 8.17
C ALA A 68 -8.08 7.78 8.80
N ARG A 69 -8.53 6.54 9.05
CA ARG A 69 -9.82 6.27 9.72
C ARG A 69 -9.87 6.87 11.12
N THR A 70 -8.78 6.77 11.87
CA THR A 70 -8.68 7.39 13.20
C THR A 70 -8.77 8.91 13.13
N MET A 71 -8.13 9.56 12.14
CA MET A 71 -8.25 11.01 11.94
C MET A 71 -9.67 11.43 11.55
N GLU A 72 -10.37 10.63 10.76
CA GLU A 72 -11.79 10.86 10.44
C GLU A 72 -12.66 10.77 11.70
N GLN A 73 -12.45 9.77 12.56
CA GLN A 73 -13.15 9.68 13.85
C GLN A 73 -12.87 10.90 14.74
N TYR A 74 -11.63 11.37 14.82
CA TYR A 74 -11.32 12.59 15.55
C TYR A 74 -12.01 13.82 14.96
N ARG A 75 -12.09 13.90 13.63
CA ARG A 75 -12.81 14.97 12.95
C ARG A 75 -14.30 14.94 13.28
N GLU A 76 -14.91 13.77 13.37
CA GLU A 76 -16.33 13.62 13.72
C GLU A 76 -16.62 13.99 15.18
N ILE A 77 -15.75 13.58 16.12
CA ILE A 77 -15.97 13.78 17.55
C ILE A 77 -15.56 15.19 18.01
N PHE A 78 -14.40 15.68 17.55
CA PHE A 78 -13.78 16.91 18.05
C PHE A 78 -13.72 18.03 17.01
N GLY A 79 -14.15 17.78 15.78
CA GLY A 79 -14.06 18.73 14.67
C GLY A 79 -12.67 18.77 14.02
N ILE A 80 -12.47 19.74 13.14
CA ILE A 80 -11.26 19.82 12.29
C ILE A 80 -9.98 20.18 13.07
N ALA A 81 -10.12 20.78 14.26
CA ALA A 81 -8.98 21.26 15.04
C ALA A 81 -8.05 20.13 15.51
N GLU A 82 -8.61 19.00 15.95
CA GLU A 82 -7.84 17.88 16.50
C GLU A 82 -6.94 17.16 15.47
N PRO A 83 -7.45 16.71 14.30
CA PRO A 83 -6.58 16.10 13.29
C PRO A 83 -5.52 17.08 12.76
N MET A 84 -5.85 18.38 12.66
CA MET A 84 -4.88 19.41 12.27
C MET A 84 -3.77 19.58 13.32
N LYS A 85 -4.13 19.68 14.60
CA LYS A 85 -3.16 19.78 15.70
C LYS A 85 -2.22 18.58 15.70
N ARG A 86 -2.77 17.37 15.59
CA ARG A 86 -2.00 16.13 15.63
C ARG A 86 -1.04 15.97 14.45
N THR A 87 -1.49 16.30 13.25
CA THR A 87 -0.61 16.29 12.05
C THR A 87 0.51 17.32 12.17
N MET A 88 0.23 18.51 12.71
CA MET A 88 1.27 19.50 12.99
C MET A 88 2.26 19.02 14.07
N GLU A 89 1.76 18.47 15.18
CA GLU A 89 2.60 17.91 16.25
C GLU A 89 3.49 16.78 15.75
N LEU A 90 2.95 15.87 14.94
CA LEU A 90 3.72 14.79 14.34
C LEU A 90 4.82 15.34 13.42
N SER A 91 4.51 16.34 12.59
CA SER A 91 5.50 16.98 11.72
C SER A 91 6.61 17.71 12.49
N ILE A 92 6.31 18.22 13.69
CA ILE A 92 7.31 18.83 14.58
C ILE A 92 8.20 17.73 15.15
N VAL A 93 7.60 16.67 15.71
CA VAL A 93 8.35 15.54 16.28
C VAL A 93 9.29 14.92 15.25
N GLU A 94 8.81 14.64 14.03
CA GLU A 94 9.65 14.08 12.95
C GLU A 94 10.84 14.96 12.57
N ARG A 95 10.74 16.28 12.77
CA ARG A 95 11.83 17.23 12.51
C ARG A 95 12.77 17.44 13.68
N THR A 96 12.30 17.21 14.91
CA THR A 96 13.05 17.53 16.14
C THR A 96 13.60 16.31 16.86
N ASP A 97 12.96 15.15 16.72
CA ASP A 97 13.26 13.95 17.47
C ASP A 97 14.44 13.20 16.83
N PHE A 98 15.62 13.80 16.96
CA PHE A 98 16.89 13.19 16.59
C PHE A 98 17.63 12.76 17.87
N ASN A 99 17.73 11.45 18.07
CA ASN A 99 18.55 10.87 19.11
C ASN A 99 19.56 9.90 18.48
N PRO A 100 20.86 10.26 18.41
CA PRO A 100 21.88 9.45 17.75
C PRO A 100 22.29 8.20 18.54
N ILE A 101 21.86 8.09 19.80
CA ILE A 101 22.27 7.00 20.70
C ILE A 101 21.14 5.98 20.88
N ASN A 102 19.90 6.46 21.01
CA ASN A 102 18.72 5.60 21.17
C ASN A 102 17.67 5.95 20.12
N GLU A 103 17.38 5.02 19.22
CA GLU A 103 16.27 5.09 18.27
C GLU A 103 14.94 4.80 19.01
N ASN A 104 14.52 5.72 19.89
CA ASN A 104 13.25 5.62 20.60
C ASN A 104 12.22 6.53 19.93
N HIS A 105 11.10 5.98 19.48
CA HIS A 105 10.06 6.72 18.74
C HIS A 105 8.83 7.07 19.58
N LEU A 106 8.97 7.05 20.91
CA LEU A 106 7.89 7.21 21.89
C LEU A 106 6.99 8.42 21.63
N HIS A 107 7.58 9.58 21.32
CA HIS A 107 6.80 10.80 21.06
C HIS A 107 5.92 10.65 19.83
N SER A 108 6.44 10.00 18.78
CA SER A 108 5.70 9.72 17.55
C SER A 108 4.63 8.65 17.77
N ASP A 109 4.89 7.65 18.62
CA ASP A 109 3.96 6.57 18.93
C ASP A 109 2.75 7.08 19.71
N ILE A 110 2.96 7.97 20.68
CA ILE A 110 1.86 8.61 21.42
C ILE A 110 0.95 9.39 20.45
N LEU A 111 1.52 10.13 19.51
CA LEU A 111 0.74 10.92 18.54
C LEU A 111 -0.02 10.02 17.55
N ARG A 112 0.53 8.84 17.24
CA ARG A 112 -0.11 7.79 16.42
C ARG A 112 -1.05 6.87 17.22
N ASN A 113 -1.20 7.07 18.54
CA ASN A 113 -1.91 6.17 19.46
C ASN A 113 -1.40 4.70 19.42
N LYS A 114 -0.10 4.50 19.21
CA LYS A 114 0.57 3.19 19.20
C LYS A 114 1.35 2.90 20.49
N ASP A 115 1.23 3.76 21.50
CA ASP A 115 1.93 3.67 22.79
C ASP A 115 1.59 2.40 23.60
N CYS A 116 0.39 1.86 23.41
CA CYS A 116 -0.07 0.62 24.05
C CYS A 116 0.11 -0.64 23.19
N THR A 117 0.66 -0.52 21.98
CA THR A 117 0.89 -1.63 21.05
C THR A 117 2.38 -1.99 21.00
N ILE A 118 2.68 -3.26 20.77
CA ILE A 118 4.06 -3.76 20.65
C ILE A 118 4.20 -4.35 19.25
N ASP A 119 5.10 -3.79 18.46
CA ASP A 119 5.45 -4.30 17.14
C ASP A 119 6.67 -5.24 17.22
N TRP A 120 6.94 -5.96 16.13
CA TRP A 120 8.08 -6.87 16.08
C TRP A 120 9.42 -6.13 16.17
N GLU A 121 9.47 -4.88 15.72
CA GLU A 121 10.64 -4.00 15.77
C GLU A 121 11.03 -3.65 17.23
N ASP A 122 10.06 -3.57 18.13
CA ASP A 122 10.30 -3.31 19.56
C ASP A 122 10.94 -4.51 20.27
N ILE A 123 10.56 -5.73 19.85
CA ILE A 123 11.06 -6.99 20.43
C ILE A 123 12.42 -7.34 19.84
N TYR A 124 12.59 -7.10 18.55
CA TYR A 124 13.81 -7.36 17.80
C TYR A 124 14.30 -6.06 17.17
N PRO A 125 14.91 -5.18 17.98
CA PRO A 125 15.44 -3.93 17.44
C PRO A 125 16.51 -4.28 16.40
N ASP A 126 16.47 -3.61 15.25
CA ASP A 126 17.44 -3.78 14.15
C ASP A 126 18.89 -3.48 14.63
N THR A 127 19.00 -2.81 15.78
CA THR A 127 20.24 -2.61 16.52
C THR A 127 20.90 -3.91 16.97
N MET A 128 20.19 -5.05 17.03
CA MET A 128 20.79 -6.37 17.25
C MET A 128 21.69 -6.80 16.08
N GLY A 129 21.39 -6.36 14.85
CA GLY A 129 22.26 -6.56 13.67
C GLY A 129 23.43 -5.58 13.60
N LYS A 130 23.26 -4.35 14.11
CA LYS A 130 24.28 -3.29 14.12
C LYS A 130 25.26 -3.36 15.32
N ASN A 131 24.84 -3.88 16.47
CA ASN A 131 25.62 -3.85 17.71
C ASN A 131 26.48 -5.10 17.97
N ILE A 132 26.33 -6.19 17.20
CA ILE A 132 27.16 -7.39 17.41
C ILE A 132 28.64 -7.15 17.05
N HIS A 133 28.98 -6.08 16.28
CA HIS A 133 30.36 -5.82 15.86
C HIS A 133 31.05 -4.60 16.51
N ASN A 134 30.33 -3.68 17.16
CA ASN A 134 30.83 -2.31 17.34
C ASN A 134 30.73 -1.73 18.76
N ASN A 135 31.00 -2.50 19.80
CA ASN A 135 31.10 -1.95 21.18
C ASN A 135 32.35 -1.05 21.41
N ILE A 136 33.11 -0.70 20.37
CA ILE A 136 34.31 0.15 20.43
C ILE A 136 34.17 1.45 19.60
N MET A 137 33.10 1.61 18.79
CA MET A 137 32.98 2.70 17.79
C MET A 137 31.74 3.59 17.97
N LEU A 138 31.26 3.77 19.21
CA LEU A 138 30.06 4.59 19.47
C LEU A 138 30.31 6.10 19.22
N GLY A 139 31.55 6.58 19.39
CA GLY A 139 31.91 7.99 19.17
C GLY A 139 31.91 8.41 17.69
N ASP A 140 32.48 7.57 16.82
CA ASP A 140 32.60 7.89 15.38
C ASP A 140 31.26 7.83 14.65
N LEU A 141 30.37 6.92 15.07
CA LEU A 141 29.04 6.78 14.47
C LEU A 141 28.07 7.87 14.90
N THR A 142 28.18 8.37 16.14
CA THR A 142 27.31 9.45 16.63
C THR A 142 27.66 10.78 15.97
N HIS A 143 28.94 11.10 15.81
CA HIS A 143 29.37 12.31 15.13
C HIS A 143 28.93 12.32 13.65
N GLY A 144 29.17 11.23 12.92
CA GLY A 144 28.73 11.11 11.53
C GLY A 144 27.20 11.09 11.37
N ALA A 145 26.45 10.53 12.33
CA ALA A 145 24.99 10.59 12.33
C ALA A 145 24.47 12.02 12.54
N ILE A 146 25.13 12.80 13.41
CA ILE A 146 24.84 14.21 13.65
C ILE A 146 25.17 15.06 12.42
N GLU A 147 26.31 14.84 11.77
CA GLU A 147 26.66 15.55 10.53
C GLU A 147 25.64 15.29 9.43
N LYS A 148 25.28 14.01 9.22
CA LYS A 148 24.26 13.61 8.25
C LYS A 148 22.89 14.24 8.53
N SER A 149 22.47 14.34 9.80
CA SER A 149 21.18 14.96 10.14
C SER A 149 21.19 16.48 9.98
N LEU A 150 22.34 17.12 10.17
CA LEU A 150 22.56 18.55 9.93
C LEU A 150 22.83 18.88 8.45
N GLY A 151 23.03 17.87 7.59
CA GLY A 151 23.33 18.05 6.17
C GLY A 151 24.72 18.66 5.92
N LEU A 152 25.66 18.44 6.84
CA LEU A 152 27.07 18.82 6.76
C LEU A 152 27.88 17.66 6.18
#